data_AF-A0A3S9MYJ1-F1
#
_entry.id   AF-A0A3S9MYJ1-F1
#
_cell.length_a   1.000
_cell.length_b   1.000
_cell.length_c   1.000
_cell.angle_alpha   90.00
_cell.angle_beta   90.00
_cell.angle_gamma   90.00
#
_symmetry.space_group_name_H-M   'P 1'
#
loop_
_entity.id
_entity.type
_entity.pdbx_description
1 polymer ?
#
loop_
_entity_poly.entity_id
_entity_poly.type
_entity_poly.pdbx_seq_one_letter_code
_entity_poly.pdbx_strand_id
1 'polypeptide(L)'
;MEHISQIQSSMKEMGVKDYFIVQYIQYGTITFIKKGYSKKKVCLPKRTYYQLFAFWNKNESNFIQKFDNCGKFEPIKLSQSEPLEYYLDNKQEIIISEVKQYQIGENEYTTVTHQPLRYYWFTAENKNYTSDFDKFDLTTSIDSTSFISKPNLNYEYNQELPIVKLNKKAEDLIAKLSVEKKFQRE
;
A
#
# COMPACT_ATOMS: atom_id res chain seq x y z
N MET A 1 7.91 1.93 -10.70
CA MET A 1 8.98 0.92 -10.82
C MET A 1 10.33 1.42 -10.35
N GLU A 2 10.84 2.57 -10.83
CA GLU A 2 12.17 3.08 -10.46
C GLU A 2 12.42 3.20 -8.93
N HIS A 3 11.45 3.73 -8.17
CA HIS A 3 11.57 3.80 -6.70
C HIS A 3 11.56 2.43 -6.01
N ILE A 4 10.80 1.45 -6.51
CA ILE A 4 10.77 0.11 -5.91
C ILE A 4 12.15 -0.54 -6.04
N SER A 5 12.74 -0.54 -7.24
CA SER A 5 14.07 -1.11 -7.46
C SER A 5 15.14 -0.40 -6.62
N GLN A 6 15.04 0.94 -6.46
CA GLN A 6 15.95 1.69 -5.59
C GLN A 6 15.81 1.28 -4.11
N ILE A 7 14.57 1.13 -3.61
CA ILE A 7 14.32 0.68 -2.24
C ILE A 7 14.89 -0.73 -2.06
N GLN A 8 14.62 -1.66 -2.98
CA GLN A 8 15.09 -3.04 -2.89
C GLN A 8 16.63 -3.13 -2.90
N SER A 9 17.30 -2.33 -3.73
CA SER A 9 18.76 -2.22 -3.72
C SER A 9 19.30 -1.69 -2.38
N SER A 10 18.68 -0.64 -1.83
CA SER A 10 19.06 -0.09 -0.52
C SER A 10 18.85 -1.11 0.61
N MET A 11 17.74 -1.86 0.60
CA MET A 11 17.50 -2.94 1.57
C MET A 11 18.58 -4.01 1.50
N LYS A 12 18.98 -4.41 0.29
CA LYS A 12 20.06 -5.37 0.07
C LYS A 12 21.41 -4.88 0.58
N GLU A 13 21.77 -3.63 0.30
CA GLU A 13 23.00 -2.98 0.79
C GLU A 13 23.00 -2.88 2.33
N MET A 14 21.82 -2.68 2.94
CA MET A 14 21.66 -2.66 4.39
C MET A 14 21.66 -4.05 5.04
N GLY A 15 21.69 -5.13 4.26
CA GLY A 15 21.61 -6.51 4.75
C GLY A 15 20.22 -6.95 5.24
N VAL A 16 19.16 -6.24 4.84
CA VAL A 16 17.78 -6.53 5.21
C VAL A 16 17.23 -7.65 4.31
N LYS A 17 16.88 -8.79 4.91
CA LYS A 17 16.41 -9.99 4.19
C LYS A 17 14.88 -10.10 4.08
N ASP A 18 14.18 -9.53 5.06
CA ASP A 18 12.73 -9.57 5.17
C ASP A 18 12.18 -8.15 5.30
N TYR A 19 11.34 -7.74 4.35
CA TYR A 19 10.67 -6.45 4.36
C TYR A 19 9.45 -6.51 3.45
N PHE A 20 8.56 -5.52 3.58
CA PHE A 20 7.51 -5.31 2.60
C PHE A 20 7.38 -3.84 2.25
N ILE A 21 6.94 -3.59 1.02
CA ILE A 21 6.62 -2.27 0.50
C ILE A 21 5.16 -2.28 0.12
N VAL A 22 4.43 -1.23 0.49
CA VAL A 22 3.06 -1.02 0.03
C VAL A 22 2.95 0.32 -0.69
N GLN A 23 2.34 0.30 -1.87
CA GLN A 23 1.97 1.48 -2.64
C GLN A 23 0.50 1.75 -2.50
N TYR A 24 0.16 2.98 -2.13
CA TYR A 24 -1.19 3.47 -2.09
C TYR A 24 -1.44 4.27 -3.36
N ILE A 25 -2.35 3.77 -4.20
CA ILE A 25 -2.98 4.58 -5.23
C ILE A 25 -4.34 4.99 -4.68
N GLN A 26 -4.55 6.29 -4.49
CA GLN A 26 -5.83 6.86 -4.04
C GLN A 26 -6.52 7.58 -5.21
N TYR A 27 -7.76 8.02 -4.97
CA TYR A 27 -8.50 8.89 -5.89
C TYR A 27 -7.61 10.01 -6.44
N GLY A 28 -7.32 9.94 -7.74
CA GLY A 28 -6.34 10.79 -8.38
C GLY A 28 -6.86 12.22 -8.60
N THR A 29 -5.94 13.18 -8.58
CA THR A 29 -6.16 14.51 -9.18
C THR A 29 -5.38 14.57 -10.48
N ILE A 30 -6.05 14.70 -11.62
CA ILE A 30 -5.38 14.95 -12.91
C ILE A 30 -4.87 16.39 -12.91
N THR A 31 -3.57 16.58 -13.14
CA THR A 31 -2.97 17.91 -13.25
C THR A 31 -2.44 18.14 -14.66
N PHE A 32 -3.05 19.09 -15.38
CA PHE A 32 -2.53 19.59 -16.64
C PHE A 32 -1.35 20.53 -16.37
N ILE A 33 -0.20 20.26 -16.99
CA ILE A 33 0.99 21.11 -16.92
C ILE A 33 1.14 21.90 -18.22
N LYS A 34 1.65 23.13 -18.11
CA LYS A 34 1.86 24.00 -19.28
C LYS A 34 2.91 23.39 -20.21
N LYS A 35 2.83 23.68 -21.51
CA LYS A 35 3.84 23.26 -22.52
C LYS A 35 5.23 23.75 -22.10
N GLY A 36 6.23 22.87 -22.11
CA GLY A 36 7.61 23.16 -21.68
C GLY A 36 7.99 22.66 -20.27
N TYR A 37 7.05 22.08 -19.54
CA TYR A 37 7.29 21.46 -18.23
C TYR A 37 7.88 20.05 -18.39
N SER A 38 8.98 19.74 -17.70
CA SER A 38 9.52 18.37 -17.62
C SER A 38 9.24 17.75 -16.26
N LYS A 39 8.74 16.50 -16.22
CA LYS A 39 8.49 15.74 -14.98
C LYS A 39 9.72 15.66 -14.05
N LYS A 40 10.94 15.76 -14.61
CA LYS A 40 12.21 15.73 -13.87
C LYS A 40 12.55 17.04 -13.14
N LYS A 41 11.97 18.19 -13.53
CA LYS A 41 12.38 19.52 -13.03
C LYS A 41 11.49 20.10 -11.93
N VAL A 42 10.27 19.59 -11.73
CA VAL A 42 9.34 20.14 -10.75
C VAL A 42 8.67 19.00 -9.98
N CYS A 43 9.19 18.74 -8.78
CA CYS A 43 8.40 18.08 -7.75
C CYS A 43 7.34 19.08 -7.27
N LEU A 44 6.06 18.68 -7.30
CA LEU A 44 4.97 19.42 -6.67
C LEU A 44 4.64 18.75 -5.33
N PRO A 45 5.31 19.13 -4.21
CA PRO A 45 5.24 18.40 -2.94
C PRO A 45 3.85 18.40 -2.30
N LYS A 46 2.96 19.31 -2.73
CA LYS A 46 1.55 19.35 -2.30
C LYS A 46 0.63 18.46 -3.15
N ARG A 47 1.14 17.70 -4.12
CA ARG A 47 0.35 16.95 -5.11
C ARG A 47 0.93 15.56 -5.35
N THR A 48 0.87 14.74 -4.30
CA THR A 48 1.33 13.35 -4.30
C THR A 48 0.34 12.45 -5.05
N TYR A 49 0.73 11.88 -6.20
CA TYR A 49 -0.14 10.97 -6.96
C TYR A 49 0.07 9.48 -6.63
N TYR A 50 1.10 9.14 -5.86
CA TYR A 50 1.21 7.85 -5.16
C TYR A 50 2.04 8.02 -3.88
N GLN A 51 1.75 7.21 -2.88
CA GLN A 51 2.56 7.09 -1.67
C GLN A 51 3.07 5.66 -1.57
N LEU A 52 4.34 5.52 -1.21
CA LEU A 52 5.00 4.25 -0.96
C LEU A 52 5.46 4.22 0.49
N PHE A 53 5.31 3.07 1.13
CA PHE A 53 5.79 2.84 2.49
C PHE A 53 6.55 1.54 2.53
N ALA A 54 7.82 1.58 2.95
CA ALA A 54 8.64 0.41 3.18
C ALA A 54 8.71 0.13 4.68
N PHE A 55 8.57 -1.15 5.06
CA PHE A 55 8.62 -1.63 6.44
C PHE A 55 9.70 -2.71 6.57
N TRP A 56 10.62 -2.55 7.52
CA TRP A 56 11.71 -3.51 7.72
C TRP A 56 12.25 -3.52 9.16
N ASN A 57 12.95 -4.59 9.50
CA ASN A 57 13.71 -4.70 10.74
C ASN A 57 15.21 -4.59 10.46
N LYS A 58 15.94 -3.89 11.33
CA LYS A 58 17.40 -3.87 11.35
C LYS A 58 17.88 -3.71 12.79
N ASN A 59 18.81 -4.57 13.23
CA ASN A 59 19.41 -4.51 14.57
C ASN A 59 18.36 -4.39 15.69
N GLU A 60 17.38 -5.30 15.70
CA GLU A 60 16.29 -5.35 16.70
C GLU A 60 15.37 -4.12 16.71
N SER A 61 15.50 -3.24 15.72
CA SER A 61 14.69 -2.05 15.56
C SER A 61 13.84 -2.15 14.31
N ASN A 62 12.57 -1.79 14.44
CA ASN A 62 11.63 -1.77 13.34
C ASN A 62 11.52 -0.36 12.75
N PHE A 63 11.37 -0.28 11.44
CA PHE A 63 11.37 0.97 10.71
C PHE A 63 10.24 1.03 9.71
N ILE A 64 9.77 2.25 9.47
CA ILE A 64 8.96 2.61 8.31
C ILE A 64 9.62 3.78 7.60
N GLN A 65 9.58 3.79 6.27
CA GLN A 65 9.99 4.94 5.47
C GLN A 65 8.98 5.22 4.39
N LYS A 66 8.61 6.49 4.28
CA LYS A 66 7.71 6.99 3.25
C LYS A 66 8.53 7.42 2.03
N PHE A 67 7.97 7.17 0.86
CA PHE A 67 8.42 7.71 -0.40
C PHE A 67 7.21 8.27 -1.15
N ASP A 68 7.44 9.30 -1.93
CA ASP A 68 6.46 9.81 -2.87
C ASP A 68 7.13 10.12 -4.21
N ASN A 69 6.36 10.65 -5.16
CA ASN A 69 6.87 11.08 -6.45
C ASN A 69 7.92 12.20 -6.39
N CYS A 70 8.16 12.77 -5.21
CA CYS A 70 9.11 13.84 -4.97
C CYS A 70 10.39 13.37 -4.26
N GLY A 71 10.44 12.13 -3.80
CA GLY A 71 11.61 11.54 -3.19
C GLY A 71 11.30 10.77 -1.92
N LYS A 72 12.36 10.55 -1.13
CA LYS A 72 12.33 9.81 0.13
C LYS A 72 12.10 10.75 1.32
N PHE A 73 11.52 10.17 2.37
CA PHE A 73 11.42 10.78 3.69
C PHE A 73 12.43 10.10 4.61
N GLU A 74 12.72 10.74 5.74
CA GLU A 74 13.54 10.15 6.79
C GLU A 74 12.90 8.85 7.33
N PRO A 75 13.67 7.78 7.54
CA PRO A 75 13.20 6.58 8.22
C PRO A 75 12.72 6.89 9.64
N ILE A 76 11.56 6.37 10.02
CA ILE A 76 11.02 6.49 11.36
C ILE A 76 11.26 5.16 12.07
N LYS A 77 12.01 5.20 13.18
CA LYS A 77 12.10 4.06 14.10
C LYS A 77 10.77 3.90 14.84
N LEU A 78 10.21 2.70 14.79
CA LEU A 78 8.92 2.36 15.38
C LEU A 78 9.10 1.84 16.80
N SER A 79 8.32 2.37 17.74
CA SER A 79 8.17 1.82 19.09
C SER A 79 7.17 0.66 19.14
N GLN A 80 6.23 0.62 18.19
CA GLN A 80 5.26 -0.45 17.99
C GLN A 80 5.35 -0.87 16.52
N SER A 81 5.60 -2.16 16.26
CA SER A 81 5.84 -2.63 14.89
C SER A 81 4.81 -3.61 14.37
N GLU A 82 3.58 -3.49 14.88
CA GLU A 82 2.49 -4.43 14.59
C GLU A 82 2.37 -4.84 13.10
N PRO A 83 2.50 -3.96 12.09
CA PRO A 83 2.40 -4.39 10.70
C PRO A 83 3.56 -5.30 10.28
N LEU A 84 4.78 -5.00 10.75
CA LEU A 84 5.97 -5.76 10.41
C LEU A 84 6.03 -7.08 11.19
N GLU A 85 5.74 -7.05 12.49
CA GLU A 85 5.59 -8.28 13.30
C GLU A 85 4.54 -9.21 12.67
N TYR A 86 3.35 -8.68 12.36
CA TYR A 86 2.31 -9.45 11.71
C TYR A 86 2.73 -10.02 10.36
N TYR A 87 3.45 -9.22 9.54
CA TYR A 87 4.03 -9.73 8.30
C TYR A 87 4.97 -10.90 8.57
N LEU A 88 5.95 -10.74 9.47
CA LEU A 88 6.97 -11.75 9.76
C LEU A 88 6.37 -13.06 10.29
N ASP A 89 5.31 -12.98 11.09
CA ASP A 89 4.62 -14.14 11.65
C ASP A 89 3.73 -14.86 10.64
N ASN A 90 3.23 -14.17 9.61
CA ASN A 90 2.23 -14.69 8.66
C ASN A 90 2.72 -14.66 7.19
N LYS A 91 4.04 -14.57 6.95
CA LYS A 91 4.64 -14.31 5.63
C LYS A 91 4.08 -15.21 4.53
N GLN A 92 4.06 -16.52 4.77
CA GLN A 92 3.64 -17.50 3.77
C GLN A 92 2.17 -17.32 3.40
N GLU A 93 1.30 -17.15 4.39
CA GLU A 93 -0.13 -16.98 4.18
C GLU A 93 -0.45 -15.64 3.49
N ILE A 94 0.27 -14.58 3.83
CA ILE A 94 0.15 -13.26 3.18
C ILE A 94 0.55 -13.35 1.70
N ILE A 95 1.67 -14.01 1.38
CA ILE A 95 2.20 -14.11 0.01
C ILE A 95 1.24 -14.87 -0.91
N ILE A 96 0.52 -15.88 -0.39
CA ILE A 96 -0.44 -16.67 -1.17
C ILE A 96 -1.88 -16.14 -1.08
N SER A 97 -2.13 -15.11 -0.27
CA SER A 97 -3.47 -14.53 -0.13
C SER A 97 -3.91 -13.88 -1.44
N GLU A 98 -5.11 -14.23 -1.87
CA GLU A 98 -5.75 -13.64 -3.04
C GLU A 98 -7.09 -13.03 -2.63
N VAL A 99 -7.19 -11.71 -2.73
CA VAL A 99 -8.45 -10.98 -2.52
C VAL A 99 -9.34 -11.25 -3.72
N LYS A 100 -10.54 -11.76 -3.48
CA LYS A 100 -11.50 -12.01 -4.54
C LYS A 100 -12.19 -10.71 -4.91
N GLN A 101 -12.40 -10.50 -6.20
CA GLN A 101 -13.15 -9.36 -6.70
C GLN A 101 -14.54 -9.29 -6.06
N TYR A 102 -15.07 -8.08 -5.90
CA TYR A 102 -16.45 -7.83 -5.55
C TYR A 102 -17.37 -8.71 -6.43
N GLN A 103 -18.34 -9.39 -5.81
CA GLN A 103 -19.25 -10.25 -6.55
C GLN A 103 -20.66 -10.10 -6.02
N ILE A 104 -21.61 -9.96 -6.94
CA ILE A 104 -23.04 -10.08 -6.67
C ILE A 104 -23.57 -11.34 -7.33
N GLY A 105 -24.73 -11.84 -6.88
CA GLY A 105 -25.38 -13.03 -7.45
C GLY A 105 -25.99 -12.83 -8.85
N GLU A 106 -25.45 -11.93 -9.67
CA GLU A 106 -25.87 -11.67 -11.04
C GLU A 106 -24.74 -12.01 -12.01
N ASN A 107 -25.09 -12.36 -13.25
CA ASN A 107 -24.12 -12.80 -14.25
C ASN A 107 -23.20 -11.68 -14.75
N GLU A 108 -23.70 -10.43 -14.74
CA GLU A 108 -22.94 -9.25 -15.17
C GLU A 108 -23.40 -8.04 -14.35
N TYR A 109 -22.46 -7.18 -13.98
CA TYR A 109 -22.76 -5.88 -13.41
C TYR A 109 -21.67 -4.88 -13.80
N THR A 110 -22.07 -3.61 -13.95
CA THR A 110 -21.16 -2.52 -14.30
C THR A 110 -20.97 -1.64 -13.09
N THR A 111 -19.72 -1.23 -12.85
CA THR A 111 -19.37 -0.31 -11.78
C THR A 111 -18.36 0.73 -12.29
N VAL A 112 -18.20 1.82 -11.56
CA VAL A 112 -17.21 2.87 -11.87
C VAL A 112 -15.80 2.39 -11.54
N THR A 113 -14.77 2.98 -12.16
CA THR A 113 -13.38 2.72 -11.77
C THR A 113 -13.17 2.97 -10.30
N HIS A 114 -12.68 1.95 -9.61
CA HIS A 114 -12.47 1.99 -8.17
C HIS A 114 -11.04 2.39 -7.84
N GLN A 115 -10.96 3.30 -6.89
CA GLN A 115 -9.77 3.59 -6.10
C GLN A 115 -10.27 3.60 -4.65
N PRO A 116 -9.46 3.25 -3.66
CA PRO A 116 -8.01 3.13 -3.72
C PRO A 116 -7.47 1.69 -3.95
N LEU A 117 -6.41 1.58 -4.75
CA LEU A 117 -5.69 0.33 -5.01
C LEU A 117 -4.50 0.17 -4.06
N ARG A 118 -4.19 -1.07 -3.69
CA ARG A 118 -3.01 -1.42 -2.89
C ARG A 118 -2.13 -2.34 -3.73
N TYR A 119 -0.85 -1.96 -3.88
CA TYR A 119 0.16 -2.83 -4.48
C TYR A 119 1.22 -3.15 -3.45
N TYR A 120 1.58 -4.42 -3.33
CA TYR A 120 2.56 -4.93 -2.39
C TYR A 120 3.76 -5.52 -3.12
N TRP A 121 4.94 -5.28 -2.54
CA TRP A 121 6.16 -6.01 -2.84
C TRP A 121 6.66 -6.60 -1.53
N PHE A 122 6.63 -7.92 -1.42
CA PHE A 122 7.18 -8.64 -0.29
C PHE A 122 8.56 -9.15 -0.64
N THR A 123 9.48 -9.08 0.31
CA THR A 123 10.76 -9.81 0.23
C THR A 123 10.85 -10.70 1.45
N ALA A 124 11.04 -12.00 1.20
CA ALA A 124 11.25 -13.01 2.23
C ALA A 124 12.45 -13.86 1.82
N GLU A 125 13.46 -13.92 2.67
CA GLU A 125 14.69 -14.70 2.42
C GLU A 125 15.34 -14.39 1.05
N ASN A 126 15.35 -13.12 0.64
CA ASN A 126 15.83 -12.63 -0.67
C ASN A 126 15.00 -13.04 -1.90
N LYS A 127 13.80 -13.61 -1.73
CA LYS A 127 12.84 -13.83 -2.81
C LYS A 127 11.81 -12.72 -2.81
N ASN A 128 11.47 -12.23 -3.99
CA ASN A 128 10.50 -11.15 -4.18
C ASN A 128 9.15 -11.72 -4.61
N TYR A 129 8.09 -11.22 -4.00
CA TYR A 129 6.70 -11.53 -4.33
C TYR A 129 5.90 -10.25 -4.49
N THR A 130 4.85 -10.30 -5.30
CA THR A 130 3.95 -9.17 -5.52
C THR A 130 2.52 -9.60 -5.35
N SER A 131 1.70 -8.71 -4.82
CA SER A 131 0.25 -8.89 -4.74
C SER A 131 -0.41 -7.51 -4.81
N ASP A 132 -1.64 -7.47 -5.25
CA ASP A 132 -2.45 -6.26 -5.26
C ASP A 132 -3.91 -6.59 -5.03
N PHE A 133 -4.66 -5.59 -4.58
CA PHE A 133 -6.11 -5.68 -4.49
C PHE A 133 -6.75 -4.29 -4.49
N ASP A 134 -8.03 -4.25 -4.83
CA ASP A 134 -8.86 -3.06 -4.72
C ASP A 134 -9.53 -3.01 -3.34
N LYS A 135 -9.50 -1.86 -2.67
CA LYS A 135 -10.24 -1.71 -1.41
C LYS A 135 -11.75 -1.79 -1.61
N PHE A 136 -12.26 -1.57 -2.83
CA PHE A 136 -13.67 -1.78 -3.15
C PHE A 136 -14.09 -3.24 -2.93
N ASP A 137 -13.22 -4.21 -3.23
CA ASP A 137 -13.46 -5.63 -3.03
C ASP A 137 -13.64 -6.01 -1.55
N LEU A 138 -13.27 -5.10 -0.64
CA LEU A 138 -13.42 -5.24 0.80
C LEU A 138 -14.71 -4.61 1.34
N THR A 139 -15.57 -4.06 0.48
CA THR A 139 -16.81 -3.38 0.88
C THR A 139 -18.04 -4.23 0.66
N THR A 140 -19.13 -3.94 1.38
CA THR A 140 -20.45 -4.57 1.19
C THR A 140 -21.53 -3.58 0.76
N SER A 141 -21.36 -2.30 1.10
CA SER A 141 -22.25 -1.21 0.71
C SER A 141 -21.68 -0.46 -0.49
N ILE A 142 -22.44 -0.42 -1.57
CA ILE A 142 -22.12 0.44 -2.70
C ILE A 142 -22.37 1.91 -2.32
N ASP A 143 -21.44 2.77 -2.73
CA ASP A 143 -21.50 4.22 -2.64
C ASP A 143 -22.87 4.73 -3.12
N SER A 144 -23.36 5.78 -2.48
CA SER A 144 -24.62 6.52 -2.73
C SER A 144 -24.90 6.91 -4.20
N THR A 145 -23.99 6.60 -5.11
CA THR A 145 -23.95 6.96 -6.53
C THR A 145 -24.20 5.77 -7.48
N SER A 146 -24.31 4.53 -6.99
CA SER A 146 -24.54 3.34 -7.84
C SER A 146 -25.88 2.64 -7.54
N PHE A 147 -26.56 2.23 -8.61
CA PHE A 147 -27.92 1.66 -8.62
C PHE A 147 -28.00 0.21 -8.11
N ILE A 148 -26.96 -0.31 -7.44
CA ILE A 148 -26.88 -1.71 -7.01
C ILE A 148 -26.84 -1.73 -5.48
N SER A 149 -27.88 -2.30 -4.86
CA SER A 149 -28.04 -2.40 -3.39
C SER A 149 -27.64 -3.78 -2.84
N LYS A 150 -27.02 -4.63 -3.65
CA LYS A 150 -26.75 -6.02 -3.29
C LYS A 150 -25.41 -6.14 -2.54
N PRO A 151 -25.34 -6.97 -1.49
CA PRO A 151 -24.12 -7.17 -0.71
C PRO A 151 -23.07 -7.95 -1.52
N ASN A 152 -21.80 -7.66 -1.25
CA ASN A 152 -20.66 -8.38 -1.81
C ASN A 152 -20.56 -9.79 -1.22
N LEU A 153 -20.71 -10.82 -2.06
CA LEU A 153 -20.64 -12.22 -1.66
C LEU A 153 -19.26 -12.63 -1.14
N ASN A 154 -18.19 -11.92 -1.54
CA ASN A 154 -16.82 -12.21 -1.12
C ASN A 154 -16.40 -11.42 0.13
N TYR A 155 -17.26 -10.58 0.70
CA TYR A 155 -16.92 -9.67 1.80
C TYR A 155 -16.31 -10.40 3.01
N GLU A 156 -17.01 -11.37 3.58
CA GLU A 156 -16.57 -12.07 4.79
C GLU A 156 -15.26 -12.84 4.55
N TYR A 157 -15.17 -13.53 3.41
CA TYR A 157 -13.94 -14.23 2.99
C TYR A 157 -12.76 -13.26 2.90
N ASN A 158 -12.94 -12.12 2.21
CA ASN A 158 -11.88 -11.14 2.00
C ASN A 158 -11.42 -10.49 3.31
N GLN A 159 -12.33 -10.18 4.23
CA GLN A 159 -11.98 -9.55 5.53
C GLN A 159 -11.10 -10.46 6.40
N GLU A 160 -11.20 -11.78 6.23
CA GLU A 160 -10.41 -12.74 6.99
C GLU A 160 -9.00 -12.98 6.42
N LEU A 161 -8.72 -12.53 5.20
CA LEU A 161 -7.43 -12.75 4.54
C LEU A 161 -6.27 -12.08 5.30
N PRO A 162 -5.13 -12.78 5.47
CA PRO A 162 -3.94 -12.22 6.11
C PRO A 162 -3.43 -10.93 5.46
N ILE A 163 -3.44 -10.82 4.13
CA ILE A 163 -3.01 -9.59 3.45
C ILE A 163 -3.93 -8.38 3.76
N VAL A 164 -5.22 -8.62 3.98
CA VAL A 164 -6.20 -7.59 4.35
C VAL A 164 -5.99 -7.14 5.80
N LYS A 165 -5.72 -8.09 6.71
CA LYS A 165 -5.33 -7.79 8.10
C LYS A 165 -4.01 -7.01 8.18
N LEU A 166 -3.02 -7.38 7.37
CA LEU A 166 -1.77 -6.62 7.22
C LEU A 166 -2.03 -5.19 6.74
N ASN A 167 -2.86 -5.03 5.69
CA ASN A 167 -3.21 -3.71 5.16
C ASN A 167 -3.83 -2.82 6.22
N LYS A 168 -4.79 -3.35 7.01
CA LYS A 168 -5.42 -2.59 8.09
C LYS A 168 -4.39 -2.08 9.10
N LYS A 169 -3.51 -2.96 9.58
CA LYS A 169 -2.42 -2.59 10.50
C LYS A 169 -1.50 -1.51 9.91
N ALA A 170 -1.11 -1.66 8.64
CA ALA A 170 -0.27 -0.68 7.97
C ALA A 170 -0.97 0.68 7.83
N GLU A 171 -2.24 0.70 7.42
CA GLU A 171 -3.05 1.92 7.32
C GLU A 171 -3.20 2.64 8.66
N ASP A 172 -3.52 1.91 9.73
CA ASP A 172 -3.69 2.47 11.08
C ASP A 172 -2.38 3.14 11.55
N LEU A 173 -1.23 2.47 11.37
CA LEU A 173 0.08 3.03 11.73
C LEU A 173 0.43 4.26 10.87
N ILE A 174 0.24 4.18 9.55
CA ILE A 174 0.53 5.30 8.63
C ILE A 174 -0.35 6.50 8.96
N ALA A 175 -1.64 6.29 9.26
CA ALA A 175 -2.57 7.33 9.64
C ALA A 175 -2.13 8.01 10.95
N LYS A 176 -1.79 7.24 11.98
CA LYS A 176 -1.25 7.74 13.25
C LYS A 176 -0.01 8.61 13.02
N LEU A 177 1.00 8.10 12.31
CA LEU A 177 2.24 8.84 12.03
C LEU A 177 2.00 10.12 11.20
N SER A 178 0.99 10.09 10.32
CA SER A 178 0.59 11.26 9.52
C SER A 178 -0.08 12.34 10.37
N VAL A 179 -1.00 11.96 11.27
CA VAL A 179 -1.64 12.88 12.23
C VAL A 179 -0.61 13.52 13.15
N GLU A 180 0.35 12.73 13.62
CA GLU A 180 1.47 13.19 14.46
C GLU A 180 2.55 13.95 13.67
N LYS A 181 2.42 14.09 12.34
CA LYS A 181 3.38 14.76 11.44
C LYS A 181 4.81 14.22 11.56
N LYS A 182 4.96 12.91 11.75
CA LYS A 182 6.27 12.27 11.94
C LYS A 182 7.08 12.12 10.65
N PHE A 183 6.42 12.11 9.48
CA PHE A 183 7.10 12.01 8.20
C PHE A 183 7.79 13.34 7.83
N GLN A 184 9.12 13.37 7.91
CA GLN A 184 9.97 14.49 7.50
C GLN A 184 10.69 14.17 6.20
N ARG A 185 10.76 15.14 5.28
CA ARG A 185 11.44 14.93 3.99
C ARG A 185 12.95 15.07 4.18
N GLU A 186 13.72 14.23 3.50
CA GLU A 186 15.19 14.34 3.40
C GLU A 186 15.61 15.54 2.53
#